data_AF-A0A1I8JSF3-F1
#
_entry.id   AF-A0A1I8JSF3-F1
#
_cell.length_a   1.000
_cell.length_b   1.000
_cell.length_c   1.000
_cell.angle_alpha   90.00
_cell.angle_beta   90.00
_cell.angle_gamma   90.00
#
_symmetry.space_group_name_H-M   'P 1'
#
loop_
_entity.id
_entity.type
_entity.pdbx_description
1 polymer ?
#
loop_
_entity_poly.entity_id
_entity_poly.type
_entity_poly.pdbx_seq_one_letter_code
_entity_poly.pdbx_strand_id
1 'polypeptide(L)'
;ETPEAAEAARKYPSLVLNIRSDIASGAPSKDAAPASKNNLAASCASEQQQKRCLQFEAEQKLQLEKQLERQRRKQQRSMRQHLAWQLDHRFSSPNCGPLHFLWRCANVSLEGESQPPRVAVYTRAMNQIDAIIRGRLVSFDRHVNLVLTDAVETRLVNLDTGCVRELQRKQRRNAKRAVARSAREVVRKKKIADFVEPVMIAKRLEMTVVAALVRVATMTSLASVGSRRTAQAYSAAMLLSACGDAMGYKNGEWEFCFDGSRLHAAVERMGGLNNLNITLPHFRVSDDTVMHMATAKALIAKATAPDEEQLYLQLAREYCDCMNYMAGRSPGDCTSFSCNDLIDTGGYKIEFNDRGGGCGGAMRSMCIGMVFWQPHQLKRLVSTAVEAGRMTHNHPTGYLGSLASAYFASLALQGQPLEKWGAELLQTALPAAWKYVEETDPQLPYKALRSPPQARDLAENKRHWPYFSTAWANYLRQRGLLDGRGPAQFKQPYGPAERDAFYKSLSYSGWGGASGHDAPMIAYDALLFACSAGSSGGGDEGSGEQWLRLCEAAVLHGGDNDSTGAIACCLYGLLNGGLEGVPDGHHSGLEFRSELASLGEQLHQVSEQL
;
A
#
# COMPACT_ATOMS: atom_id res chain seq x y z
N GLU A 1 16.81 24.62 45.59
CA GLU A 1 15.94 25.21 46.64
C GLU A 1 15.02 26.26 46.05
N THR A 2 14.27 25.91 44.99
CA THR A 2 13.16 26.73 44.50
C THR A 2 11.88 25.89 44.54
N PRO A 3 10.70 26.52 44.70
CA PRO A 3 9.43 25.81 44.74
C PRO A 3 9.18 24.97 43.48
N GLU A 4 9.56 25.47 42.30
CA GLU A 4 9.39 24.77 41.02
C GLU A 4 10.24 23.50 40.92
N ALA A 5 11.45 23.52 41.51
CA ALA A 5 12.33 22.34 41.55
C ALA A 5 11.80 21.26 42.51
N ALA A 6 11.12 21.65 43.59
CA ALA A 6 10.51 20.72 44.54
C ALA A 6 9.28 20.01 43.94
N GLU A 7 8.54 20.69 43.06
CA GLU A 7 7.40 20.10 42.34
C GLU A 7 7.85 19.16 41.21
N ALA A 8 8.89 19.52 40.47
CA ALA A 8 9.51 18.65 39.48
C ALA A 8 10.06 17.35 40.09
N ALA A 9 10.66 17.43 41.29
CA ALA A 9 11.20 16.27 42.02
C ALA A 9 10.12 15.28 42.49
N ARG A 10 8.89 15.75 42.78
CA ARG A 10 7.75 14.86 43.12
C ARG A 10 7.17 14.18 41.89
N LYS A 11 7.22 14.85 40.73
CA LYS A 11 6.61 14.39 39.49
C LYS A 11 7.49 13.39 38.72
N TYR A 12 8.81 13.42 38.94
CA TYR A 12 9.79 12.55 38.26
C TYR A 12 10.87 12.00 39.21
N PRO A 13 10.55 11.04 40.10
CA PRO A 13 11.47 10.55 41.12
C PRO A 13 12.71 9.82 40.57
N SER A 14 12.64 9.26 39.35
CA SER A 14 13.77 8.57 38.70
C SER A 14 14.90 9.50 38.22
N LEU A 15 14.63 10.80 38.05
CA LEU A 15 15.63 11.78 37.59
C LEU A 15 16.50 12.34 38.72
N VAL A 16 16.05 12.25 39.98
CA VAL A 16 16.73 12.85 41.15
C VAL A 16 17.82 11.93 41.73
N LEU A 17 17.83 10.64 41.35
CA LEU A 17 18.77 9.65 41.88
C LEU A 17 20.19 9.76 41.33
N ASN A 18 20.43 10.45 40.20
CA ASN A 18 21.76 10.58 39.61
C ASN A 18 22.57 11.80 40.07
N ILE A 19 22.00 12.70 40.88
CA ILE A 19 22.72 13.91 41.34
C ILE A 19 23.33 13.72 42.75
N ARG A 20 22.91 12.68 43.49
CA ARG A 20 23.42 12.42 44.86
C ARG A 20 24.61 11.47 44.93
N SER A 21 25.00 10.77 43.86
CA SER A 21 26.19 9.90 43.86
C SER A 21 27.51 10.67 43.78
N ASP A 22 27.50 11.85 43.18
CA ASP A 22 28.75 12.54 42.80
C ASP A 22 29.27 13.52 43.88
N ILE A 23 28.55 13.68 44.99
CA ILE A 23 28.92 14.57 46.11
C ILE A 23 29.46 13.78 47.33
N ALA A 24 29.42 12.45 47.32
CA ALA A 24 29.70 11.62 48.50
C ALA A 24 31.14 11.08 48.63
N SER A 25 32.11 11.47 47.78
CA SER A 25 33.47 10.89 47.79
C SER A 25 34.61 11.88 48.09
N GLY A 26 34.38 12.88 48.96
CA GLY A 26 35.43 13.83 49.33
C GLY A 26 35.36 14.32 50.78
N ALA A 27 35.75 13.49 51.75
CA ALA A 27 36.08 13.92 53.11
C ALA A 27 37.44 13.32 53.54
N PRO A 28 38.37 14.11 54.12
CA PRO A 28 39.77 13.69 54.33
C PRO A 28 40.01 13.07 55.72
N SER A 29 40.83 12.03 55.79
CA SER A 29 41.48 11.59 57.04
C SER A 29 42.87 12.24 57.19
N LYS A 30 43.16 12.69 58.41
CA LYS A 30 44.46 13.23 58.85
C LYS A 30 45.41 12.07 59.14
N ASP A 31 46.67 12.17 58.72
CA ASP A 31 47.89 11.94 59.52
C ASP A 31 49.17 12.25 58.71
N ALA A 32 50.28 12.46 59.42
CA ALA A 32 51.35 13.44 59.18
C ALA A 32 52.46 13.17 58.12
N ALA A 33 52.87 14.25 57.42
CA ALA A 33 54.21 14.80 57.05
C ALA A 33 55.41 13.92 56.56
N PRO A 34 56.47 14.46 55.89
CA PRO A 34 56.61 15.66 55.04
C PRO A 34 57.41 15.47 53.69
N ALA A 35 57.41 16.54 52.87
CA ALA A 35 58.44 16.96 51.90
C ALA A 35 58.53 16.34 50.49
N SER A 36 58.16 17.14 49.47
CA SER A 36 59.08 17.79 48.51
C SER A 36 58.54 17.88 47.06
N LYS A 37 58.85 19.01 46.41
CA LYS A 37 58.90 19.26 44.95
C LYS A 37 57.71 18.76 44.12
N ASN A 38 56.55 19.46 44.13
CA ASN A 38 55.52 19.24 43.09
C ASN A 38 54.59 20.45 42.80
N ASN A 39 55.05 21.69 42.99
CA ASN A 39 54.18 22.87 42.81
C ASN A 39 54.15 23.49 41.40
N LEU A 40 54.82 22.91 40.39
CA LEU A 40 54.76 23.40 39.00
C LEU A 40 53.83 22.57 38.09
N ALA A 41 53.56 21.30 38.42
CA ALA A 41 52.63 20.47 37.66
C ALA A 41 51.16 20.75 38.01
N ALA A 42 50.88 21.20 39.24
CA ALA A 42 49.53 21.50 39.71
C ALA A 42 48.92 22.75 39.07
N SER A 43 49.72 23.78 38.72
CA SER A 43 49.18 24.98 38.07
C SER A 43 48.81 24.72 36.60
N CYS A 44 49.63 23.95 35.87
CA CYS A 44 49.36 23.58 34.48
C CYS A 44 48.13 22.67 34.34
N ALA A 45 47.95 21.72 35.28
CA ALA A 45 46.76 20.87 35.34
C ALA A 45 45.47 21.68 35.61
N SER A 46 45.54 22.69 36.48
CA SER A 46 44.39 23.57 36.77
C SER A 46 43.96 24.41 35.57
N GLU A 47 44.93 24.89 34.77
CA GLU A 47 44.68 25.73 33.60
C GLU A 47 44.09 24.93 32.43
N GLN A 48 44.52 23.68 32.26
CA GLN A 48 43.97 22.76 31.26
C GLN A 48 42.54 22.32 31.61
N GLN A 49 42.25 22.12 32.89
CA GLN A 49 40.92 21.76 33.37
C GLN A 49 39.93 22.93 33.26
N GLN A 50 40.42 24.16 33.49
CA GLN A 50 39.64 25.39 33.29
C GLN A 50 39.31 25.65 31.81
N LYS A 51 40.25 25.38 30.88
CA LYS A 51 39.99 25.43 29.42
C LYS A 51 38.93 24.42 28.98
N ARG A 52 38.92 23.21 29.54
CA ARG A 52 37.91 22.19 29.22
C ARG A 52 36.52 22.57 29.73
N CYS A 53 36.42 23.17 30.91
CA CYS A 53 35.14 23.68 31.42
C CYS A 53 34.58 24.80 30.52
N LEU A 54 35.43 25.75 30.10
CA LEU A 54 35.03 26.82 29.19
C LEU A 54 34.61 26.31 27.81
N GLN A 55 35.27 25.27 27.28
CA GLN A 55 34.85 24.62 26.04
C GLN A 55 33.49 23.92 26.17
N PHE A 56 33.26 23.22 27.29
CA PHE A 56 31.99 22.56 27.56
C PHE A 56 30.84 23.58 27.71
N GLU A 57 31.08 24.70 28.41
CA GLU A 57 30.10 25.79 28.51
C GLU A 57 29.81 26.45 27.16
N ALA A 58 30.83 26.63 26.30
CA ALA A 58 30.65 27.14 24.96
C ALA A 58 29.85 26.18 24.06
N GLU A 59 30.07 24.87 24.17
CA GLU A 59 29.30 23.84 23.46
C GLU A 59 27.84 23.80 23.92
N GLN A 60 27.58 23.90 25.23
CA GLN A 60 26.22 23.99 25.75
C GLN A 60 25.50 25.26 25.29
N LYS A 61 26.20 26.40 25.28
CA LYS A 61 25.65 27.66 24.78
C LYS A 61 25.30 27.58 23.29
N LEU A 62 26.16 26.95 22.49
CA LEU A 62 25.90 26.72 21.07
C LEU A 62 24.71 25.77 20.84
N GLN A 63 24.55 24.73 21.66
CA GLN A 63 23.39 23.85 21.60
C GLN A 63 22.09 24.60 21.97
N LEU A 64 22.13 25.45 22.99
CA LEU A 64 20.98 26.25 23.41
C LEU A 64 20.61 27.29 22.34
N GLU A 65 21.58 27.95 21.71
CA GLU A 65 21.36 28.86 20.59
C GLU A 65 20.73 28.15 19.39
N LYS A 66 21.21 26.94 19.04
CA LYS A 66 20.59 26.10 17.99
C LYS A 66 19.15 25.70 18.35
N GLN A 67 18.86 25.40 19.61
CA GLN A 67 17.50 25.10 20.07
C GLN A 67 16.58 26.33 19.98
N LEU A 68 17.05 27.51 20.40
CA LEU A 68 16.33 28.77 20.30
C LEU A 68 16.06 29.16 18.84
N GLU A 69 17.03 28.94 17.94
CA GLU A 69 16.84 29.20 16.52
C GLU A 69 15.82 28.25 15.89
N ARG A 70 15.84 26.96 16.27
CA ARG A 70 14.80 25.99 15.88
C ARG A 70 13.41 26.41 16.36
N GLN A 71 13.28 26.92 17.59
CA GLN A 71 12.01 27.44 18.10
C GLN A 71 11.54 28.70 17.35
N ARG A 72 12.45 29.63 17.05
CA ARG A 72 12.13 30.82 16.24
C ARG A 72 11.66 30.46 14.84
N ARG A 73 12.30 29.47 14.19
CA ARG A 73 11.88 28.96 12.86
C ARG A 73 10.51 28.28 12.92
N LYS A 74 10.21 27.51 13.98
CA LYS A 74 8.87 26.93 14.21
C LYS A 74 7.80 28.01 14.37
N GLN A 75 8.05 29.05 15.17
CA GLN A 75 7.11 30.18 15.31
C GLN A 75 6.92 30.95 14.00
N GLN A 76 7.99 31.22 13.24
CA GLN A 76 7.88 31.88 11.93
C GLN A 76 7.10 31.04 10.91
N ARG A 77 7.26 29.70 10.90
CA ARG A 77 6.49 28.80 10.04
C ARG A 77 5.01 28.78 10.43
N SER A 78 4.69 28.70 11.72
CA SER A 78 3.30 28.78 12.22
C SER A 78 2.63 30.10 11.83
N MET A 79 3.36 31.22 11.94
CA MET A 79 2.87 32.54 11.55
C MET A 79 2.62 32.64 10.03
N ARG A 80 3.50 32.07 9.20
CA ARG A 80 3.32 32.01 7.74
C ARG A 80 2.16 31.11 7.32
N GLN A 81 1.97 29.98 8.00
CA GLN A 81 0.84 29.08 7.76
C GLN A 81 -0.49 29.75 8.16
N HIS A 82 -0.51 30.50 9.27
CA HIS A 82 -1.68 31.28 9.66
C HIS A 82 -1.99 32.40 8.66
N LEU A 83 -0.96 33.08 8.13
CA LEU A 83 -1.11 34.10 7.10
C LEU A 83 -1.59 33.51 5.76
N ALA A 84 -1.10 32.34 5.37
CA ALA A 84 -1.54 31.60 4.19
C ALA A 84 -3.00 31.13 4.32
N TRP A 85 -3.38 30.62 5.49
CA TRP A 85 -4.75 30.24 5.81
C TRP A 85 -5.73 31.44 5.73
N GLN A 86 -5.31 32.62 6.21
CA GLN A 86 -6.08 33.87 6.08
C GLN A 86 -6.20 34.40 4.65
N LEU A 87 -5.25 34.06 3.76
CA LEU A 87 -5.31 34.42 2.35
C LEU A 87 -6.25 33.48 1.59
N ASP A 88 -6.21 32.16 1.85
CA ASP A 88 -7.11 31.17 1.24
C ASP A 88 -8.59 31.40 1.60
N HIS A 89 -8.86 31.84 2.84
CA HIS A 89 -10.23 32.12 3.29
C HIS A 89 -10.80 33.44 2.74
N ARG A 90 -9.98 34.32 2.17
CA ARG A 90 -10.46 35.55 1.49
C ARG A 90 -10.75 35.35 0.00
N PHE A 91 -10.29 34.25 -0.60
CA PHE A 91 -10.57 33.91 -2.00
C PHE A 91 -11.63 32.80 -2.18
N SER A 92 -12.18 32.30 -1.07
CA SER A 92 -13.19 31.24 -1.06
C SER A 92 -14.61 31.80 -0.80
N SER A 93 -15.03 32.77 -1.61
CA SER A 93 -16.44 33.16 -1.72
C SER A 93 -17.09 32.38 -2.89
N PRO A 94 -18.20 31.65 -2.68
CA PRO A 94 -18.75 30.68 -3.64
C PRO A 94 -19.62 31.33 -4.73
N ASN A 95 -19.17 32.43 -5.33
CA ASN A 95 -19.84 33.05 -6.48
C ASN A 95 -18.82 33.67 -7.41
N CYS A 96 -18.25 32.86 -8.31
CA CYS A 96 -17.83 33.18 -9.70
C CYS A 96 -16.99 32.00 -10.24
N GLY A 97 -17.63 31.07 -10.96
CA GLY A 97 -16.96 29.92 -11.56
C GLY A 97 -16.21 30.24 -12.87
N PRO A 98 -15.13 29.50 -13.22
CA PRO A 98 -14.39 29.69 -14.48
C PRO A 98 -15.11 29.20 -15.76
N LEU A 99 -16.35 28.72 -15.67
CA LEU A 99 -17.10 28.12 -16.79
C LEU A 99 -17.91 29.11 -17.64
N HIS A 100 -17.93 30.40 -17.31
CA HIS A 100 -18.69 31.41 -18.06
C HIS A 100 -17.89 32.07 -19.20
N PHE A 101 -16.58 31.83 -19.32
CA PHE A 101 -15.77 32.44 -20.38
C PHE A 101 -15.77 31.61 -21.68
N LEU A 102 -15.90 30.28 -21.59
CA LEU A 102 -15.92 29.41 -22.77
C LEU A 102 -17.27 29.34 -23.49
N TRP A 103 -18.35 29.87 -22.89
CA TRP A 103 -19.68 29.86 -23.50
C TRP A 103 -19.98 31.11 -24.36
N ARG A 104 -19.16 32.18 -24.26
CA ARG A 104 -19.37 33.41 -25.04
C ARG A 104 -18.73 33.43 -26.43
N CYS A 105 -17.93 32.42 -26.79
CA CYS A 105 -17.27 32.36 -28.11
C CYS A 105 -17.98 31.48 -29.14
N ALA A 106 -19.12 30.85 -28.81
CA ALA A 106 -19.82 29.91 -29.69
C ALA A 106 -21.10 30.46 -30.35
N ASN A 107 -21.50 31.69 -30.05
CA ASN A 107 -22.60 32.38 -30.75
C ASN A 107 -22.04 33.47 -31.67
N VAL A 108 -21.50 33.05 -32.80
CA VAL A 108 -21.38 33.93 -33.97
C VAL A 108 -22.02 33.17 -35.14
N SER A 109 -23.24 33.58 -35.49
CA SER A 109 -23.82 33.25 -36.79
C SER A 109 -22.97 33.89 -37.87
N LEU A 110 -22.22 33.08 -38.60
CA LEU A 110 -21.60 33.46 -39.86
C LEU A 110 -22.36 32.74 -40.98
N GLU A 111 -23.50 33.31 -41.36
CA GLU A 111 -24.08 33.06 -42.67
C GLU A 111 -23.15 33.71 -43.71
N GLY A 112 -22.46 32.90 -44.52
CA GLY A 112 -21.80 33.43 -45.72
C GLY A 112 -20.49 32.78 -46.16
N GLU A 113 -19.78 32.02 -45.33
CA GLU A 113 -18.47 31.46 -45.73
C GLU A 113 -18.36 29.95 -45.46
N SER A 114 -17.78 29.23 -46.43
CA SER A 114 -17.64 27.78 -46.44
C SER A 114 -16.94 27.27 -45.17
N GLN A 115 -17.66 26.50 -44.33
CA GLN A 115 -17.08 25.94 -43.12
C GLN A 115 -15.90 25.00 -43.44
N PRO A 116 -14.82 25.00 -42.64
CA PRO A 116 -13.76 24.02 -42.76
C PRO A 116 -14.31 22.59 -42.55
N PRO A 117 -13.92 21.60 -43.37
CA PRO A 117 -14.59 20.29 -43.47
C PRO A 117 -14.79 19.56 -42.13
N ARG A 118 -13.88 19.73 -41.18
CA ARG A 118 -13.95 19.10 -39.85
C ARG A 118 -15.08 19.64 -38.96
N VAL A 119 -15.39 20.94 -39.04
CA VAL A 119 -16.42 21.58 -38.20
C VAL A 119 -17.82 21.25 -38.71
N ALA A 120 -17.98 21.17 -40.03
CA ALA A 120 -19.23 20.75 -40.67
C ALA A 120 -19.59 19.28 -40.34
N VAL A 121 -18.57 18.41 -40.24
CA VAL A 121 -18.74 17.00 -39.85
C VAL A 121 -19.16 16.86 -38.39
N TYR A 122 -18.51 17.60 -37.48
CA TYR A 122 -18.87 17.58 -36.06
C TYR A 122 -20.28 18.15 -35.80
N THR A 123 -20.64 19.23 -36.49
CA THR A 123 -21.96 19.85 -36.35
C THR A 123 -23.08 18.93 -36.87
N ARG A 124 -22.84 18.21 -37.98
CA ARG A 124 -23.78 17.19 -38.48
C ARG A 124 -23.91 15.99 -37.55
N ALA A 125 -22.82 15.53 -36.93
CA ALA A 125 -22.85 14.43 -35.97
C ALA A 125 -23.67 14.81 -34.72
N MET A 126 -23.46 16.00 -34.17
CA MET A 126 -24.19 16.47 -32.99
C MET A 126 -25.68 16.68 -33.25
N ASN A 127 -26.05 17.20 -34.43
CA ASN A 127 -27.45 17.36 -34.82
C ASN A 127 -28.16 16.01 -35.07
N GLN A 128 -27.44 14.99 -35.54
CA GLN A 128 -27.99 13.63 -35.67
C GLN A 128 -28.18 12.95 -34.31
N ILE A 129 -27.25 13.18 -33.36
CA ILE A 129 -27.39 12.71 -31.98
C ILE A 129 -28.60 13.37 -31.31
N ASP A 130 -28.80 14.68 -31.47
CA ASP A 130 -29.99 15.37 -30.94
C ASP A 130 -31.29 14.85 -31.57
N ALA A 131 -31.29 14.51 -32.87
CA ALA A 131 -32.45 13.92 -33.54
C ALA A 131 -32.79 12.49 -33.04
N ILE A 132 -31.77 11.68 -32.74
CA ILE A 132 -31.93 10.34 -32.16
C ILE A 132 -32.44 10.42 -30.72
N ILE A 133 -31.89 11.34 -29.91
CA ILE A 133 -32.35 11.59 -28.53
C ILE A 133 -33.82 12.03 -28.51
N ARG A 134 -34.26 12.76 -29.54
CA ARG A 134 -35.66 13.19 -29.72
C ARG A 134 -36.53 12.15 -30.45
N GLY A 135 -36.05 10.93 -30.64
CA GLY A 135 -36.84 9.80 -31.13
C GLY A 135 -37.16 9.83 -32.63
N ARG A 136 -36.41 10.59 -33.44
CA ARG A 136 -36.60 10.64 -34.90
C ARG A 136 -35.75 9.57 -35.60
N LEU A 137 -36.31 8.93 -36.64
CA LEU A 137 -35.54 7.98 -37.46
C LEU A 137 -34.52 8.73 -38.33
N VAL A 138 -33.27 8.23 -38.37
CA VAL A 138 -32.18 8.79 -39.18
C VAL A 138 -31.54 7.67 -40.02
N SER A 139 -31.27 7.91 -41.30
CA SER A 139 -30.56 6.96 -42.18
C SER A 139 -29.05 7.12 -42.05
N PHE A 140 -28.33 6.02 -41.82
CA PHE A 140 -26.87 6.02 -41.70
C PHE A 140 -26.20 5.97 -43.08
N ASP A 141 -25.33 6.94 -43.38
CA ASP A 141 -24.47 6.94 -44.56
C ASP A 141 -23.02 6.60 -44.19
N ARG A 142 -22.28 5.94 -45.09
CA ARG A 142 -20.99 5.27 -44.86
C ARG A 142 -19.87 6.16 -44.31
N HIS A 143 -19.97 7.48 -44.43
CA HIS A 143 -18.92 8.43 -44.04
C HIS A 143 -18.90 8.80 -42.54
N VAL A 144 -19.89 8.38 -41.73
CA VAL A 144 -19.96 8.69 -40.28
C VAL A 144 -19.31 7.60 -39.40
N ASN A 145 -18.87 6.48 -39.99
CA ASN A 145 -18.30 5.36 -39.23
C ASN A 145 -16.90 5.59 -38.63
N LEU A 146 -16.26 6.73 -38.89
CA LEU A 146 -14.93 7.02 -38.30
C LEU A 146 -14.97 7.80 -36.98
N VAL A 147 -16.14 8.32 -36.57
CA VAL A 147 -16.27 9.15 -35.34
C VAL A 147 -17.08 8.44 -34.25
N LEU A 148 -17.66 7.27 -34.53
CA LEU A 148 -18.51 6.52 -33.58
C LEU A 148 -17.86 5.27 -33.00
N THR A 149 -16.58 5.01 -33.25
CA THR A 149 -15.85 3.89 -32.64
C THR A 149 -15.46 4.17 -31.18
N ASP A 150 -15.31 5.43 -30.79
CA ASP A 150 -14.92 5.81 -29.41
C ASP A 150 -16.11 6.12 -28.48
N ALA A 151 -17.33 6.24 -29.00
CA ALA A 151 -18.50 6.66 -28.21
C ALA A 151 -19.51 5.54 -27.91
N VAL A 152 -19.38 4.36 -28.52
CA VAL A 152 -20.36 3.26 -28.39
C VAL A 152 -20.00 2.25 -27.30
N GLU A 153 -18.75 2.19 -26.82
CA GLU A 153 -18.41 1.33 -25.66
C GLU A 153 -18.84 1.93 -24.31
N THR A 154 -19.07 3.24 -24.21
CA THR A 154 -19.35 3.89 -22.92
C THR A 154 -20.83 4.10 -22.59
N ARG A 155 -21.79 3.65 -23.42
CA ARG A 155 -23.25 3.85 -23.15
C ARG A 155 -24.18 2.66 -23.35
N LEU A 156 -23.67 1.43 -23.38
CA LEU A 156 -24.52 0.22 -23.34
C LEU A 156 -24.86 -0.29 -21.92
N VAL A 157 -24.53 0.46 -20.86
CA VAL A 157 -24.81 0.04 -19.47
C VAL A 157 -26.21 0.43 -18.98
N ASN A 158 -26.96 1.28 -19.70
CA ASN A 158 -28.29 1.74 -19.26
C ASN A 158 -29.42 1.45 -20.27
N LEU A 159 -29.55 0.19 -20.71
CA LEU A 159 -30.75 -0.27 -21.40
C LEU A 159 -31.44 -1.40 -20.64
N ASP A 160 -32.75 -1.21 -20.50
CA ASP A 160 -33.71 -1.99 -19.73
C ASP A 160 -33.50 -3.52 -19.81
N THR A 161 -33.48 -4.13 -18.61
CA THR A 161 -33.07 -5.51 -18.32
C THR A 161 -33.91 -6.60 -19.00
N GLY A 162 -35.04 -6.26 -19.62
CA GLY A 162 -35.88 -7.19 -20.38
C GLY A 162 -35.28 -7.64 -21.72
N CYS A 163 -34.73 -6.70 -22.50
CA CYS A 163 -34.29 -6.97 -23.88
C CYS A 163 -32.98 -7.78 -23.93
N VAL A 164 -32.05 -7.50 -23.02
CA VAL A 164 -30.79 -8.24 -22.86
C VAL A 164 -31.05 -9.67 -22.40
N ARG A 165 -31.98 -9.88 -21.46
CA ARG A 165 -32.39 -11.23 -21.03
C ARG A 165 -33.07 -12.02 -22.15
N GLU A 166 -33.83 -11.35 -23.01
CA GLU A 166 -34.46 -12.00 -24.18
C GLU A 166 -33.46 -12.36 -25.28
N LEU A 167 -32.47 -11.49 -25.53
CA LEU A 167 -31.34 -11.76 -26.42
C LEU A 167 -30.48 -12.92 -25.91
N GLN A 168 -30.14 -12.94 -24.63
CA GLN A 168 -29.42 -14.06 -24.00
C GLN A 168 -30.24 -15.36 -24.02
N ARG A 169 -31.57 -15.29 -23.83
CA ARG A 169 -32.47 -16.45 -23.97
C ARG A 169 -32.56 -16.94 -25.42
N LYS A 170 -32.62 -16.04 -26.41
CA LYS A 170 -32.59 -16.38 -27.85
C LYS A 170 -31.24 -17.00 -28.23
N GLN A 171 -30.13 -16.47 -27.76
CA GLN A 171 -28.79 -17.05 -27.99
C GLN A 171 -28.64 -18.43 -27.33
N ARG A 172 -29.11 -18.62 -26.09
CA ARG A 172 -29.15 -19.93 -25.43
C ARG A 172 -30.05 -20.94 -26.16
N ARG A 173 -31.21 -20.50 -26.67
CA ARG A 173 -32.10 -21.33 -27.51
C ARG A 173 -31.45 -21.71 -28.85
N ASN A 174 -30.72 -20.78 -29.47
CA ASN A 174 -30.01 -21.04 -30.72
C ASN A 174 -28.81 -21.98 -30.52
N ALA A 175 -28.07 -21.82 -29.42
CA ALA A 175 -27.01 -22.76 -29.03
C ALA A 175 -27.55 -24.16 -28.74
N LYS A 176 -28.66 -24.28 -28.00
CA LYS A 176 -29.33 -25.59 -27.77
C LYS A 176 -29.84 -26.21 -29.08
N ARG A 177 -30.37 -25.40 -30.01
CA ARG A 177 -30.80 -25.87 -31.35
C ARG A 177 -29.62 -26.29 -32.23
N ALA A 178 -28.47 -25.63 -32.12
CA ALA A 178 -27.24 -25.99 -32.83
C ALA A 178 -26.69 -27.33 -32.29
N VAL A 179 -26.62 -27.50 -30.97
CA VAL A 179 -26.23 -28.76 -30.33
C VAL A 179 -27.20 -29.89 -30.67
N ALA A 180 -28.51 -29.63 -30.69
CA ALA A 180 -29.51 -30.62 -31.09
C ALA A 180 -29.45 -30.97 -32.59
N ARG A 181 -29.06 -30.04 -33.48
CA ARG A 181 -28.79 -30.32 -34.90
C ARG A 181 -27.54 -31.18 -35.06
N SER A 182 -26.44 -30.82 -34.39
CA SER A 182 -25.21 -31.61 -34.39
C SER A 182 -25.44 -33.03 -33.84
N ALA A 183 -26.24 -33.18 -32.78
CA ALA A 183 -26.60 -34.49 -32.24
C ALA A 183 -27.45 -35.33 -33.23
N ARG A 184 -28.42 -34.72 -33.94
CA ARG A 184 -29.20 -35.40 -34.99
C ARG A 184 -28.34 -35.78 -36.20
N GLU A 185 -27.33 -34.97 -36.52
CA GLU A 185 -26.40 -35.24 -37.60
C GLU A 185 -25.43 -36.38 -37.26
N VAL A 186 -25.05 -36.51 -35.98
CA VAL A 186 -24.31 -37.67 -35.45
C VAL A 186 -25.14 -38.96 -35.51
N VAL A 187 -26.44 -38.91 -35.18
CA VAL A 187 -27.35 -40.06 -35.30
C VAL A 187 -27.60 -40.43 -36.77
N ARG A 188 -27.67 -39.44 -37.67
CA ARG A 188 -27.84 -39.65 -39.12
C ARG A 188 -26.57 -40.20 -39.78
N LYS A 189 -25.38 -39.81 -39.31
CA LYS A 189 -24.08 -40.34 -39.77
C LYS A 189 -23.72 -41.71 -39.16
N LYS A 190 -24.33 -42.10 -38.03
CA LYS A 190 -24.22 -43.47 -37.48
C LYS A 190 -24.91 -44.56 -38.31
N LYS A 191 -25.77 -44.20 -39.26
CA LYS A 191 -26.40 -45.14 -40.22
C LYS A 191 -25.59 -45.36 -41.50
N ILE A 192 -24.47 -44.67 -41.65
CA ILE A 192 -23.53 -44.87 -42.76
C ILE A 192 -22.20 -45.24 -42.11
N ALA A 193 -22.16 -46.46 -41.59
CA ALA A 193 -20.91 -47.12 -41.24
C ALA A 193 -20.56 -48.01 -42.42
N ASP A 194 -19.51 -47.64 -43.16
CA ASP A 194 -18.55 -48.60 -43.70
C ASP A 194 -17.30 -47.84 -44.17
N PHE A 195 -16.16 -48.35 -43.68
CA PHE A 195 -14.76 -47.99 -43.98
C PHE A 195 -14.11 -46.75 -43.30
N VAL A 196 -13.31 -47.11 -42.27
CA VAL A 196 -12.03 -46.51 -41.80
C VAL A 196 -12.08 -45.27 -40.87
N GLU A 197 -11.31 -45.36 -39.79
CA GLU A 197 -10.93 -44.36 -38.75
C GLU A 197 -11.85 -44.05 -37.53
N PRO A 198 -11.94 -44.95 -36.53
CA PRO A 198 -12.54 -44.64 -35.22
C PRO A 198 -11.64 -43.83 -34.26
N VAL A 199 -10.30 -43.82 -34.45
CA VAL A 199 -9.35 -43.27 -33.46
C VAL A 199 -9.15 -41.75 -33.59
N MET A 200 -9.26 -41.19 -34.80
CA MET A 200 -9.08 -39.77 -35.07
C MET A 200 -10.28 -38.91 -34.62
N ILE A 201 -11.50 -39.47 -34.68
CA ILE A 201 -12.73 -38.77 -34.29
C ILE A 201 -12.85 -38.67 -32.76
N ALA A 202 -12.45 -39.72 -32.03
CA ALA A 202 -12.42 -39.71 -30.56
C ALA A 202 -11.43 -38.66 -30.02
N LYS A 203 -10.20 -38.61 -30.57
CA LYS A 203 -9.20 -37.58 -30.21
C LYS A 203 -9.67 -36.15 -30.53
N ARG A 204 -10.36 -35.94 -31.66
CA ARG A 204 -10.93 -34.62 -32.00
C ARG A 204 -12.06 -34.20 -31.05
N LEU A 205 -12.92 -35.13 -30.64
CA LEU A 205 -14.00 -34.86 -29.68
C LEU A 205 -13.44 -34.53 -28.29
N GLU A 206 -12.43 -35.28 -27.83
CA GLU A 206 -11.74 -35.04 -26.56
C GLU A 206 -11.05 -33.68 -26.55
N MET A 207 -10.33 -33.33 -27.63
CA MET A 207 -9.75 -32.00 -27.84
C MET A 207 -10.79 -30.88 -27.87
N THR A 208 -11.98 -31.13 -28.42
CA THR A 208 -13.05 -30.11 -28.50
C THR A 208 -13.73 -29.89 -27.15
N VAL A 209 -13.92 -30.95 -26.35
CA VAL A 209 -14.43 -30.86 -24.98
C VAL A 209 -13.41 -30.20 -24.06
N VAL A 210 -12.13 -30.55 -24.17
CA VAL A 210 -11.04 -29.87 -23.44
C VAL A 210 -10.97 -28.39 -23.83
N ALA A 211 -11.04 -28.06 -25.12
CA ALA A 211 -11.05 -26.66 -25.57
C ALA A 211 -12.30 -25.89 -25.09
N ALA A 212 -13.47 -26.55 -25.02
CA ALA A 212 -14.69 -25.94 -24.48
C ALA A 212 -14.61 -25.74 -22.96
N LEU A 213 -14.03 -26.70 -22.22
CA LEU A 213 -13.78 -26.57 -20.78
C LEU A 213 -12.74 -25.48 -20.48
N VAL A 214 -11.66 -25.39 -21.26
CA VAL A 214 -10.68 -24.30 -21.19
C VAL A 214 -11.32 -22.96 -21.51
N ARG A 215 -12.22 -22.89 -22.51
CA ARG A 215 -12.98 -21.67 -22.82
C ARG A 215 -13.95 -21.27 -21.72
N VAL A 216 -14.66 -22.23 -21.11
CA VAL A 216 -15.54 -21.93 -19.98
C VAL A 216 -14.72 -21.47 -18.78
N ALA A 217 -13.62 -22.15 -18.45
CA ALA A 217 -12.70 -21.77 -17.38
C ALA A 217 -12.09 -20.37 -17.60
N THR A 218 -11.67 -20.04 -18.82
CA THR A 218 -11.16 -18.70 -19.18
C THR A 218 -12.26 -17.64 -19.15
N MET A 219 -13.50 -17.96 -19.53
CA MET A 219 -14.62 -17.00 -19.40
C MET A 219 -15.03 -16.76 -17.94
N THR A 220 -15.01 -17.77 -17.07
CA THR A 220 -15.19 -17.57 -15.61
C THR A 220 -14.03 -16.81 -14.99
N SER A 221 -12.79 -17.04 -15.44
CA SER A 221 -11.61 -16.28 -15.02
C SER A 221 -11.67 -14.82 -15.49
N LEU A 222 -12.11 -14.54 -16.72
CA LEU A 222 -12.27 -13.17 -17.22
C LEU A 222 -13.39 -12.41 -16.50
N ALA A 223 -14.47 -13.11 -16.12
CA ALA A 223 -15.55 -12.53 -15.32
C ALA A 223 -15.13 -12.23 -13.87
N SER A 224 -14.35 -13.12 -13.23
CA SER A 224 -13.80 -12.87 -11.89
C SER A 224 -12.74 -11.77 -11.88
N VAL A 225 -11.86 -11.74 -12.90
CA VAL A 225 -10.85 -10.70 -13.12
C VAL A 225 -11.50 -9.34 -13.48
N GLY A 226 -12.68 -9.34 -14.11
CA GLY A 226 -13.47 -8.12 -14.35
C GLY A 226 -14.05 -7.50 -13.06
N SER A 227 -14.47 -8.32 -12.09
CA SER A 227 -15.03 -7.82 -10.82
C SER A 227 -13.99 -7.16 -9.90
N ARG A 228 -12.73 -7.58 -9.98
CA ARG A 228 -11.63 -7.10 -9.12
C ARG A 228 -11.01 -5.77 -9.55
N ARG A 229 -11.33 -5.29 -10.76
CA ARG A 229 -10.75 -4.07 -11.36
C ARG A 229 -11.77 -2.95 -11.47
N THR A 230 -12.58 -2.80 -10.42
CA THR A 230 -13.60 -1.76 -10.34
C THR A 230 -13.17 -0.67 -9.36
N ALA A 231 -13.68 0.55 -9.54
CA ALA A 231 -13.52 1.62 -8.55
C ALA A 231 -14.00 1.19 -7.15
N GLN A 232 -15.01 0.32 -7.09
CA GLN A 232 -15.50 -0.28 -5.85
C GLN A 232 -14.45 -1.17 -5.17
N ALA A 233 -13.76 -2.03 -5.94
CA ALA A 233 -12.69 -2.88 -5.41
C ALA A 233 -11.52 -2.05 -4.84
N TYR A 234 -11.13 -0.96 -5.52
CA TYR A 234 -10.08 -0.07 -5.06
C TYR A 234 -10.49 0.69 -3.79
N SER A 235 -11.73 1.17 -3.75
CA SER A 235 -12.31 1.80 -2.55
C SER A 235 -12.33 0.83 -1.37
N ALA A 236 -12.77 -0.42 -1.61
CA ALA A 236 -12.77 -1.45 -0.60
C ALA A 236 -11.36 -1.77 -0.12
N ALA A 237 -10.36 -1.86 -1.00
CA ALA A 237 -8.97 -2.07 -0.62
C ALA A 237 -8.45 -1.00 0.35
N MET A 238 -8.67 0.28 0.05
CA MET A 238 -8.26 1.38 0.94
C MET A 238 -9.02 1.37 2.27
N LEU A 239 -10.34 1.14 2.25
CA LEU A 239 -11.18 1.08 3.45
C LEU A 239 -10.82 -0.10 4.35
N LEU A 240 -10.64 -1.29 3.78
CA LEU A 240 -10.35 -2.49 4.53
C LEU A 240 -8.91 -2.50 5.03
N SER A 241 -7.96 -1.90 4.30
CA SER A 241 -6.62 -1.62 4.83
C SER A 241 -6.70 -0.84 6.14
N ALA A 242 -7.42 0.29 6.13
CA ALA A 242 -7.59 1.13 7.32
C ALA A 242 -8.43 0.47 8.42
N CYS A 243 -9.37 -0.41 8.06
CA CYS A 243 -10.08 -1.24 9.04
C CYS A 243 -9.13 -2.23 9.74
N GLY A 244 -8.26 -2.89 8.99
CA GLY A 244 -7.29 -3.85 9.52
C GLY A 244 -6.32 -3.17 10.49
N ASP A 245 -5.78 -2.03 10.08
CA ASP A 245 -5.00 -1.11 10.93
C ASP A 245 -5.78 -0.77 12.20
N ALA A 246 -6.92 -0.05 12.07
CA ALA A 246 -7.60 0.50 13.24
C ALA A 246 -8.04 -0.60 14.23
N MET A 247 -8.44 -1.77 13.71
CA MET A 247 -8.79 -2.94 14.51
C MET A 247 -7.59 -3.50 15.26
N GLY A 248 -6.45 -3.72 14.60
CA GLY A 248 -5.23 -4.21 15.24
C GLY A 248 -4.67 -3.20 16.25
N TYR A 249 -4.72 -1.92 15.90
CA TYR A 249 -4.21 -0.83 16.72
C TYR A 249 -5.03 -0.64 17.99
N LYS A 250 -6.34 -0.42 17.85
CA LYS A 250 -7.28 -0.05 18.93
C LYS A 250 -6.68 0.99 19.90
N ASN A 251 -6.26 2.13 19.36
CA ASN A 251 -5.57 3.20 20.09
C ASN A 251 -4.28 2.75 20.81
N GLY A 252 -3.57 1.75 20.28
CA GLY A 252 -2.37 1.14 20.85
C GLY A 252 -2.65 0.07 21.92
N GLU A 253 -3.90 -0.17 22.32
CA GLU A 253 -4.21 -1.19 23.34
C GLU A 253 -3.91 -2.61 22.85
N TRP A 254 -4.17 -2.87 21.57
CA TRP A 254 -4.07 -4.21 20.98
C TRP A 254 -2.74 -4.43 20.25
N GLU A 255 -2.18 -3.41 19.60
CA GLU A 255 -0.82 -3.43 19.03
C GLU A 255 0.21 -3.86 20.08
N PHE A 256 0.16 -3.27 21.28
CA PHE A 256 1.10 -3.57 22.37
C PHE A 256 0.65 -4.71 23.30
N CYS A 257 -0.32 -5.52 22.87
CA CYS A 257 -0.73 -6.75 23.55
C CYS A 257 -0.05 -7.96 22.90
N PHE A 258 1.09 -8.38 23.45
CA PHE A 258 1.92 -9.48 22.94
C PHE A 258 1.36 -10.91 23.17
N ASP A 259 0.03 -11.05 23.24
CA ASP A 259 -0.68 -12.31 23.45
C ASP A 259 -1.98 -12.31 22.61
N GLY A 260 -1.93 -12.97 21.47
CA GLY A 260 -3.04 -13.13 20.55
C GLY A 260 -4.22 -13.87 21.17
N SER A 261 -3.99 -14.83 22.07
CA SER A 261 -5.10 -15.53 22.75
C SER A 261 -5.89 -14.57 23.64
N ARG A 262 -5.20 -13.60 24.26
CA ARG A 262 -5.84 -12.53 25.03
C ARG A 262 -6.63 -11.56 24.16
N LEU A 263 -6.14 -11.23 22.96
CA LEU A 263 -6.87 -10.42 21.98
C LEU A 263 -8.17 -11.10 21.55
N HIS A 264 -8.10 -12.37 21.16
CA HIS A 264 -9.27 -13.18 20.81
C HIS A 264 -10.29 -13.22 21.94
N ALA A 265 -9.85 -13.49 23.17
CA ALA A 265 -10.74 -13.48 24.34
C ALA A 265 -11.34 -12.09 24.63
N ALA A 266 -10.64 -11.00 24.31
CA ALA A 266 -11.18 -9.65 24.44
C ALA A 266 -12.27 -9.37 23.40
N VAL A 267 -12.06 -9.76 22.15
CA VAL A 267 -13.07 -9.66 21.08
C VAL A 267 -14.33 -10.45 21.41
N GLU A 268 -14.19 -11.67 21.93
CA GLU A 268 -15.34 -12.48 22.38
C GLU A 268 -16.15 -11.77 23.49
N ARG A 269 -15.46 -11.17 24.47
CA ARG A 269 -16.14 -10.36 25.51
C ARG A 269 -16.83 -9.11 24.96
N MET A 270 -16.40 -8.60 23.80
CA MET A 270 -17.02 -7.48 23.11
C MET A 270 -18.20 -7.89 22.21
N GLY A 271 -18.61 -9.17 22.26
CA GLY A 271 -19.72 -9.70 21.47
C GLY A 271 -19.29 -10.45 20.22
N GLY A 272 -18.00 -10.77 20.08
CA GLY A 272 -17.43 -11.49 18.95
C GLY A 272 -17.09 -10.57 17.78
N LEU A 273 -16.22 -11.07 16.89
CA LEU A 273 -15.63 -10.28 15.81
C LEU A 273 -16.67 -9.65 14.88
N ASN A 274 -17.72 -10.39 14.53
CA ASN A 274 -18.79 -9.90 13.66
C ASN A 274 -19.55 -8.66 14.20
N ASN A 275 -19.51 -8.44 15.52
CA ASN A 275 -20.23 -7.36 16.18
C ASN A 275 -19.32 -6.19 16.60
N LEU A 276 -18.05 -6.20 16.21
CA LEU A 276 -17.15 -5.08 16.46
C LEU A 276 -17.54 -3.86 15.61
N ASN A 277 -17.53 -2.70 16.26
CA ASN A 277 -17.74 -1.41 15.60
C ASN A 277 -16.41 -0.63 15.60
N ILE A 278 -15.74 -0.62 14.45
CA ILE A 278 -14.47 0.07 14.23
C ILE A 278 -14.77 1.54 13.98
N THR A 279 -14.88 2.30 15.07
CA THR A 279 -15.23 3.72 15.03
C THR A 279 -14.51 4.55 16.10
N LEU A 280 -14.39 5.85 15.84
CA LEU A 280 -13.88 6.81 16.80
C LEU A 280 -14.82 6.94 18.03
N PRO A 281 -14.26 7.24 19.22
CA PRO A 281 -12.84 7.46 19.50
C PRO A 281 -12.06 6.17 19.80
N HIS A 282 -12.69 4.99 19.71
CA HIS A 282 -12.14 3.73 20.25
C HIS A 282 -11.21 2.99 19.29
N PHE A 283 -11.39 3.18 17.98
CA PHE A 283 -10.58 2.59 16.93
C PHE A 283 -10.16 3.69 15.95
N ARG A 284 -9.17 4.49 16.36
CA ARG A 284 -8.47 5.36 15.41
C ARG A 284 -7.54 4.53 14.54
N VAL A 285 -7.21 5.03 13.35
CA VAL A 285 -6.14 4.44 12.54
C VAL A 285 -4.75 4.81 13.09
N SER A 286 -3.73 3.97 12.87
CA SER A 286 -2.33 4.21 13.24
C SER A 286 -1.59 5.04 12.16
N ASP A 287 -0.27 5.06 12.21
CA ASP A 287 0.57 5.63 11.16
C ASP A 287 0.49 4.87 9.84
N ASP A 288 0.15 3.57 9.86
CA ASP A 288 -0.06 2.72 8.68
C ASP A 288 -1.00 3.36 7.66
N THR A 289 -2.24 3.65 8.07
CA THR A 289 -3.23 4.28 7.18
C THR A 289 -2.79 5.67 6.77
N VAL A 290 -2.26 6.46 7.70
CA VAL A 290 -1.85 7.85 7.42
C VAL A 290 -0.76 7.87 6.34
N MET A 291 0.22 6.97 6.42
CA MET A 291 1.26 6.84 5.41
C MET A 291 0.75 6.18 4.12
N HIS A 292 -0.15 5.21 4.20
CA HIS A 292 -0.74 4.59 3.01
C HIS A 292 -1.55 5.60 2.19
N MET A 293 -2.31 6.48 2.86
CA MET A 293 -2.99 7.62 2.23
C MET A 293 -2.00 8.62 1.62
N ALA A 294 -0.85 8.87 2.27
CA ALA A 294 0.20 9.73 1.72
C ALA A 294 0.78 9.16 0.41
N THR A 295 1.05 7.85 0.36
CA THR A 295 1.46 7.17 -0.89
C THR A 295 0.38 7.31 -1.97
N ALA A 296 -0.89 7.11 -1.62
CA ALA A 296 -2.01 7.22 -2.56
C ALA A 296 -2.13 8.65 -3.14
N LYS A 297 -2.01 9.69 -2.30
CA LYS A 297 -2.04 11.10 -2.72
C LYS A 297 -0.90 11.41 -3.71
N ALA A 298 0.30 10.93 -3.44
CA ALA A 298 1.44 11.13 -4.33
C ALA A 298 1.25 10.46 -5.70
N LEU A 299 0.74 9.22 -5.70
CA LEU A 299 0.43 8.49 -6.92
C LEU A 299 -0.65 9.21 -7.74
N ILE A 300 -1.74 9.65 -7.09
CA ILE A 300 -2.81 10.38 -7.77
C ILE A 300 -2.28 11.66 -8.42
N ALA A 301 -1.39 12.37 -7.73
CA ALA A 301 -0.84 13.62 -8.23
C ALA A 301 0.19 13.44 -9.36
N LYS A 302 0.98 12.35 -9.35
CA LYS A 302 2.22 12.26 -10.16
C LYS A 302 2.52 10.92 -10.82
N ALA A 303 1.67 9.90 -10.71
CA ALA A 303 1.94 8.60 -11.34
C ALA A 303 2.02 8.67 -12.88
N THR A 304 1.24 9.56 -13.50
CA THR A 304 1.23 9.81 -14.96
C THR A 304 2.29 10.81 -15.42
N ALA A 305 3.13 11.32 -14.51
CA ALA A 305 4.21 12.22 -14.89
C ALA A 305 5.22 11.50 -15.81
N PRO A 306 5.70 12.16 -16.88
CA PRO A 306 6.67 11.56 -17.81
C PRO A 306 8.04 11.31 -17.16
N ASP A 307 8.36 12.09 -16.11
CA ASP A 307 9.57 11.96 -15.33
C ASP A 307 9.25 11.32 -13.98
N GLU A 308 9.90 10.18 -13.72
CA GLU A 308 9.75 9.41 -12.50
C GLU A 308 10.16 10.19 -11.24
N GLU A 309 11.14 11.08 -11.36
CA GLU A 309 11.64 11.87 -10.24
C GLU A 309 10.57 12.78 -9.65
N GLN A 310 9.62 13.27 -10.46
CA GLN A 310 8.50 14.06 -9.95
C GLN A 310 7.59 13.26 -9.02
N LEU A 311 7.38 11.97 -9.30
CA LEU A 311 6.64 11.09 -8.39
C LEU A 311 7.42 10.87 -7.11
N TYR A 312 8.74 10.67 -7.18
CA TYR A 312 9.57 10.44 -5.99
C TYR A 312 9.64 11.65 -5.07
N LEU A 313 9.77 12.86 -5.64
CA LEU A 313 9.71 14.11 -4.86
C LEU A 313 8.32 14.33 -4.25
N GLN A 314 7.25 13.97 -4.95
CA GLN A 314 5.90 14.06 -4.40
C GLN A 314 5.69 13.05 -3.26
N LEU A 315 6.15 11.80 -3.40
CA LEU A 315 6.11 10.81 -2.34
C LEU A 315 6.84 11.30 -1.08
N ALA A 316 8.07 11.80 -1.22
CA ALA A 316 8.83 12.35 -0.11
C ALA A 316 8.08 13.50 0.57
N ARG A 317 7.48 14.41 -0.22
CA ARG A 317 6.67 15.50 0.30
C ARG A 317 5.46 15.00 1.10
N GLU A 318 4.67 14.09 0.55
CA GLU A 318 3.49 13.56 1.24
C GLU A 318 3.87 12.81 2.52
N TYR A 319 4.99 12.06 2.53
CA TYR A 319 5.50 11.40 3.74
C TYR A 319 5.91 12.41 4.82
N CYS A 320 6.56 13.52 4.44
CA CYS A 320 6.92 14.56 5.40
C CYS A 320 5.69 15.30 5.92
N ASP A 321 4.73 15.62 5.04
CA ASP A 321 3.53 16.36 5.38
C ASP A 321 2.59 15.53 6.29
N CYS A 322 2.51 14.21 6.08
CA CYS A 322 1.66 13.33 6.87
C CYS A 322 2.16 13.13 8.31
N MET A 323 3.43 13.40 8.61
CA MET A 323 3.97 13.34 9.98
C MET A 323 3.24 14.30 10.96
N ASN A 324 2.57 15.33 10.45
CA ASN A 324 1.74 16.22 11.25
C ASN A 324 0.49 15.55 11.84
N TYR A 325 0.14 14.35 11.38
CA TYR A 325 -1.06 13.60 11.80
C TYR A 325 -0.75 12.44 12.76
N MET A 326 0.49 12.28 13.21
CA MET A 326 0.94 11.10 13.97
C MET A 326 0.65 11.13 15.48
N ALA A 327 -0.02 12.19 15.97
CA ALA A 327 -0.32 12.33 17.39
C ALA A 327 -1.22 11.18 17.90
N GLY A 328 -0.65 10.31 18.74
CA GLY A 328 -1.35 9.13 19.27
C GLY A 328 -1.63 8.07 18.19
N ARG A 329 -0.69 7.89 17.25
CA ARG A 329 -0.73 6.89 16.17
C ARG A 329 0.55 6.05 16.09
N SER A 330 1.38 6.08 17.14
CA SER A 330 2.58 5.24 17.29
C SER A 330 3.57 5.16 16.11
N PRO A 331 3.94 6.26 15.42
CA PRO A 331 4.81 6.16 14.25
C PRO A 331 6.15 5.52 14.56
N GLY A 332 6.60 4.61 13.70
CA GLY A 332 7.89 3.96 13.86
C GLY A 332 9.06 4.96 13.90
N ASP A 333 10.07 4.69 14.75
CA ASP A 333 11.23 5.57 14.94
C ASP A 333 12.02 5.79 13.63
N CYS A 334 12.28 4.72 12.87
CA CYS A 334 13.01 4.80 11.60
C CYS A 334 12.29 5.68 10.58
N THR A 335 10.97 5.53 10.48
CA THR A 335 10.10 6.38 9.66
C THR A 335 10.22 7.83 10.07
N SER A 336 10.05 8.12 11.36
CA SER A 336 10.05 9.47 11.91
C SER A 336 11.39 10.18 11.71
N PHE A 337 12.51 9.50 11.98
CA PHE A 337 13.85 10.07 11.78
C PHE A 337 14.12 10.34 10.31
N SER A 338 13.83 9.37 9.44
CA SER A 338 14.08 9.54 8.01
C SER A 338 13.24 10.65 7.39
N CYS A 339 11.99 10.84 7.83
CA CYS A 339 11.17 11.95 7.35
C CYS A 339 11.77 13.32 7.76
N ASN A 340 12.43 13.41 8.91
CA ASN A 340 13.19 14.61 9.27
C ASN A 340 14.40 14.82 8.33
N ASP A 341 15.11 13.75 7.97
CA ASP A 341 16.23 13.83 7.01
C ASP A 341 15.76 14.27 5.62
N LEU A 342 14.60 13.80 5.16
CA LEU A 342 13.97 14.25 3.91
C LEU A 342 13.60 15.74 3.96
N ILE A 343 13.06 16.22 5.08
CA ILE A 343 12.75 17.65 5.29
C ILE A 343 14.03 18.49 5.21
N ASP A 344 15.11 18.03 5.84
CA ASP A 344 16.37 18.77 5.92
C ASP A 344 17.10 18.80 4.57
N THR A 345 17.04 17.72 3.80
CA THR A 345 17.68 17.63 2.46
C THR A 345 16.83 18.25 1.36
N GLY A 346 15.50 18.28 1.50
CA GLY A 346 14.55 18.66 0.45
C GLY A 346 14.48 17.68 -0.72
N GLY A 347 15.11 16.50 -0.59
CA GLY A 347 15.13 15.43 -1.59
C GLY A 347 14.29 14.23 -1.15
N TYR A 348 14.54 13.08 -1.79
CA TYR A 348 13.87 11.81 -1.50
C TYR A 348 14.85 10.67 -1.16
N LYS A 349 16.13 11.02 -0.96
CA LYS A 349 17.22 10.05 -0.77
C LYS A 349 17.78 10.21 0.63
N ILE A 350 17.89 9.09 1.35
CA ILE A 350 18.55 8.99 2.65
C ILE A 350 19.72 7.99 2.54
N GLU A 351 20.66 8.08 3.47
CA GLU A 351 21.78 7.14 3.58
C GLU A 351 21.27 5.75 4.02
N PHE A 352 22.06 4.71 3.72
CA PHE A 352 21.79 3.37 4.20
C PHE A 352 21.78 3.31 5.73
N ASN A 353 20.87 2.51 6.28
CA ASN A 353 20.75 2.31 7.72
C ASN A 353 20.65 0.82 8.05
N ASP A 354 21.63 0.29 8.80
CA ASP A 354 21.63 -1.11 9.27
C ASP A 354 20.37 -1.49 10.07
N ARG A 355 19.70 -0.50 10.68
CA ARG A 355 18.45 -0.68 11.43
C ARG A 355 17.20 -0.35 10.61
N GLY A 356 17.34 -0.04 9.33
CA GLY A 356 16.25 0.35 8.42
C GLY A 356 15.36 -0.80 7.93
N GLY A 357 15.34 -1.94 8.64
CA GLY A 357 14.64 -3.17 8.22
C GLY A 357 13.16 -3.25 8.59
N GLY A 358 12.60 -2.23 9.25
CA GLY A 358 11.22 -2.19 9.73
C GLY A 358 10.13 -2.31 8.64
N CYS A 359 8.91 -2.61 9.07
CA CYS A 359 7.72 -2.80 8.22
C CYS A 359 7.16 -1.50 7.62
N GLY A 360 7.61 -0.31 8.07
CA GLY A 360 7.00 0.96 7.69
C GLY A 360 6.99 1.26 6.19
N GLY A 361 7.93 0.69 5.43
CA GLY A 361 7.90 0.73 3.97
C GLY A 361 6.85 -0.21 3.36
N ALA A 362 6.61 -1.38 3.96
CA ALA A 362 5.64 -2.37 3.51
C ALA A 362 4.20 -1.88 3.69
N MET A 363 3.85 -1.42 4.89
CA MET A 363 2.47 -1.07 5.29
C MET A 363 1.80 0.01 4.44
N ARG A 364 2.58 0.82 3.71
CA ARG A 364 2.08 1.98 2.95
C ARG A 364 2.16 1.81 1.44
N SER A 365 2.51 0.64 0.93
CA SER A 365 2.94 0.46 -0.47
C SER A 365 1.97 -0.34 -1.35
N MET A 366 0.89 -0.89 -0.80
CA MET A 366 -0.10 -1.65 -1.56
C MET A 366 -0.68 -0.85 -2.73
N CYS A 367 -1.00 0.44 -2.53
CA CYS A 367 -1.54 1.31 -3.58
C CYS A 367 -0.60 1.54 -4.77
N ILE A 368 0.72 1.35 -4.63
CA ILE A 368 1.66 1.37 -5.77
C ILE A 368 1.32 0.23 -6.73
N GLY A 369 1.03 -0.95 -6.19
CA GLY A 369 0.57 -2.12 -6.94
C GLY A 369 -0.81 -1.98 -7.53
N MET A 370 -1.67 -1.16 -6.91
CA MET A 370 -2.99 -0.83 -7.44
C MET A 370 -2.90 0.06 -8.69
N VAL A 371 -1.88 0.93 -8.75
CA VAL A 371 -1.67 1.81 -9.91
C VAL A 371 -0.90 1.11 -11.02
N PHE A 372 0.24 0.50 -10.71
CA PHE A 372 1.13 -0.13 -11.70
C PHE A 372 0.92 -1.64 -11.77
N TRP A 373 -0.34 -2.08 -11.95
CA TRP A 373 -0.70 -3.49 -11.78
C TRP A 373 -0.41 -4.37 -13.00
N GLN A 374 -0.25 -3.79 -14.19
CA GLN A 374 -0.15 -4.58 -15.42
C GLN A 374 1.25 -5.22 -15.56
N PRO A 375 1.37 -6.45 -16.13
CA PRO A 375 2.67 -7.11 -16.29
C PRO A 375 3.74 -6.27 -17.01
N HIS A 376 3.33 -5.46 -17.99
CA HIS A 376 4.24 -4.60 -18.74
C HIS A 376 4.75 -3.40 -17.91
N GLN A 377 4.10 -3.06 -16.80
CA GLN A 377 4.46 -1.99 -15.87
C GLN A 377 5.39 -2.47 -14.75
N LEU A 378 5.84 -3.75 -14.76
CA LEU A 378 6.68 -4.33 -13.70
C LEU A 378 7.89 -3.45 -13.33
N LYS A 379 8.59 -2.88 -14.33
CA LYS A 379 9.73 -1.99 -14.08
C LYS A 379 9.34 -0.77 -13.25
N ARG A 380 8.19 -0.15 -13.57
CA ARG A 380 7.67 1.04 -12.91
C ARG A 380 7.15 0.72 -11.50
N LEU A 381 6.49 -0.43 -11.32
CA LEU A 381 6.11 -0.94 -10.00
C LEU A 381 7.33 -1.12 -9.12
N VAL A 382 8.36 -1.81 -9.65
CA VAL A 382 9.59 -2.12 -8.91
C VAL A 382 10.35 -0.85 -8.54
N SER A 383 10.60 0.06 -9.49
CA SER A 383 11.31 1.30 -9.21
C SER A 383 10.57 2.13 -8.15
N THR A 384 9.26 2.30 -8.32
CA THR A 384 8.44 3.08 -7.39
C THR A 384 8.39 2.47 -6.00
N ALA A 385 8.17 1.15 -5.87
CA ALA A 385 8.12 0.50 -4.57
C ALA A 385 9.48 0.52 -3.84
N VAL A 386 10.58 0.32 -4.57
CA VAL A 386 11.94 0.41 -4.01
C VAL A 386 12.25 1.83 -3.54
N GLU A 387 11.98 2.86 -4.36
CA GLU A 387 12.16 4.26 -3.95
C GLU A 387 11.29 4.62 -2.75
N ALA A 388 9.98 4.34 -2.82
CA ALA A 388 9.02 4.66 -1.78
C ALA A 388 9.39 4.04 -0.43
N GLY A 389 9.90 2.81 -0.44
CA GLY A 389 10.41 2.15 0.76
C GLY A 389 11.70 2.81 1.28
N ARG A 390 12.71 2.96 0.39
CA ARG A 390 14.04 3.45 0.79
C ARG A 390 14.09 4.92 1.16
N MET A 391 13.03 5.71 0.89
CA MET A 391 12.85 7.06 1.46
C MET A 391 12.88 7.07 3.00
N THR A 392 12.58 5.95 3.65
CA THR A 392 12.63 5.82 5.12
C THR A 392 13.28 4.54 5.64
N HIS A 393 13.43 3.54 4.76
CA HIS A 393 13.90 2.21 5.08
C HIS A 393 14.96 1.83 4.04
N ASN A 394 16.06 2.58 3.96
CA ASN A 394 17.17 2.27 3.06
C ASN A 394 17.98 1.08 3.60
N HIS A 395 17.34 -0.09 3.55
CA HIS A 395 17.86 -1.40 3.88
C HIS A 395 17.03 -2.46 3.12
N PRO A 396 17.64 -3.47 2.49
CA PRO A 396 16.93 -4.47 1.69
C PRO A 396 15.74 -5.12 2.38
N THR A 397 15.88 -5.52 3.66
CA THR A 397 14.75 -6.07 4.43
C THR A 397 13.53 -5.14 4.46
N GLY A 398 13.74 -3.82 4.58
CA GLY A 398 12.65 -2.84 4.66
C GLY A 398 12.01 -2.54 3.30
N TYR A 399 12.79 -2.06 2.33
CA TYR A 399 12.20 -1.66 1.03
C TYR A 399 11.79 -2.85 0.15
N LEU A 400 12.31 -4.07 0.37
CA LEU A 400 11.75 -5.25 -0.30
C LEU A 400 10.41 -5.66 0.29
N GLY A 401 10.10 -5.24 1.54
CA GLY A 401 8.75 -5.32 2.09
C GLY A 401 7.75 -4.39 1.41
N SER A 402 8.19 -3.18 1.08
CA SER A 402 7.45 -2.25 0.20
C SER A 402 7.14 -2.90 -1.13
N LEU A 403 8.16 -3.50 -1.77
CA LEU A 403 8.00 -4.24 -3.02
C LEU A 403 7.02 -5.41 -2.88
N ALA A 404 7.13 -6.24 -1.84
CA ALA A 404 6.23 -7.37 -1.66
C ALA A 404 4.77 -6.94 -1.54
N SER A 405 4.49 -5.89 -0.75
CA SER A 405 3.13 -5.37 -0.56
C SER A 405 2.54 -4.79 -1.85
N ALA A 406 3.32 -4.00 -2.60
CA ALA A 406 2.93 -3.49 -3.91
C ALA A 406 2.75 -4.62 -4.92
N TYR A 407 3.68 -5.57 -4.97
CA TYR A 407 3.65 -6.63 -5.96
C TYR A 407 2.45 -7.56 -5.73
N PHE A 408 2.13 -7.91 -4.49
CA PHE A 408 0.94 -8.72 -4.16
C PHE A 408 -0.37 -8.02 -4.52
N ALA A 409 -0.46 -6.70 -4.34
CA ALA A 409 -1.62 -5.94 -4.81
C ALA A 409 -1.77 -6.02 -6.34
N SER A 410 -0.67 -5.96 -7.09
CA SER A 410 -0.73 -6.14 -8.55
C SER A 410 -1.16 -7.56 -8.94
N LEU A 411 -0.66 -8.59 -8.25
CA LEU A 411 -1.05 -9.98 -8.49
C LEU A 411 -2.53 -10.24 -8.17
N ALA A 412 -3.06 -9.60 -7.12
CA ALA A 412 -4.48 -9.64 -6.78
C ALA A 412 -5.37 -9.11 -7.92
N LEU A 413 -5.00 -7.96 -8.49
CA LEU A 413 -5.69 -7.33 -9.62
C LEU A 413 -5.55 -8.10 -10.93
N GLN A 414 -4.39 -8.75 -11.13
CA GLN A 414 -4.17 -9.68 -12.24
C GLN A 414 -4.95 -11.00 -12.09
N GLY A 415 -5.56 -11.25 -10.93
CA GLY A 415 -6.30 -12.48 -10.63
C GLY A 415 -5.40 -13.70 -10.50
N GLN A 416 -4.13 -13.53 -10.12
CA GLN A 416 -3.23 -14.65 -9.91
C GLN A 416 -3.64 -15.46 -8.67
N PRO A 417 -3.61 -16.81 -8.73
CA PRO A 417 -3.84 -17.65 -7.57
C PRO A 417 -2.89 -17.30 -6.42
N LEU A 418 -3.39 -17.28 -5.18
CA LEU A 418 -2.62 -16.90 -4.00
C LEU A 418 -1.34 -17.72 -3.90
N GLU A 419 -1.41 -19.03 -4.16
CA GLU A 419 -0.31 -19.99 -4.04
C GLU A 419 0.91 -19.64 -4.90
N LYS A 420 0.73 -18.82 -5.95
CA LYS A 420 1.82 -18.37 -6.82
C LYS A 420 2.55 -17.14 -6.31
N TRP A 421 1.94 -16.34 -5.43
CA TRP A 421 2.43 -14.98 -5.16
C TRP A 421 3.84 -14.97 -4.58
N GLY A 422 4.12 -15.86 -3.61
CA GLY A 422 5.45 -15.98 -3.04
C GLY A 422 6.51 -16.45 -4.04
N ALA A 423 6.16 -17.39 -4.92
CA ALA A 423 7.08 -17.86 -5.96
C ALA A 423 7.37 -16.75 -6.99
N GLU A 424 6.35 -16.00 -7.42
CA GLU A 424 6.50 -14.85 -8.31
C GLU A 424 7.33 -13.72 -7.66
N LEU A 425 7.19 -13.48 -6.35
CA LEU A 425 8.05 -12.54 -5.64
C LEU A 425 9.52 -12.94 -5.78
N LEU A 426 9.86 -14.20 -5.49
CA LEU A 426 11.23 -14.69 -5.57
C LEU A 426 11.80 -14.76 -6.99
N GLN A 427 10.98 -15.16 -7.97
CA GLN A 427 11.42 -15.49 -9.32
C GLN A 427 11.35 -14.29 -10.28
N THR A 428 10.45 -13.34 -10.01
CA THR A 428 10.15 -12.24 -10.93
C THR A 428 10.47 -10.89 -10.30
N ALA A 429 9.88 -10.56 -9.15
CA ALA A 429 10.00 -9.22 -8.57
C ALA A 429 11.38 -8.96 -7.95
N LEU A 430 11.95 -9.91 -7.20
CA LEU A 430 13.27 -9.74 -6.57
C LEU A 430 14.41 -9.58 -7.60
N PRO A 431 14.50 -10.40 -8.67
CA PRO A 431 15.52 -10.17 -9.71
C PRO A 431 15.36 -8.81 -10.42
N ALA A 432 14.13 -8.38 -10.68
CA ALA A 432 13.87 -7.06 -11.27
C ALA A 432 14.30 -5.92 -10.32
N ALA A 433 14.06 -6.07 -9.02
CA ALA A 433 14.48 -5.11 -8.01
C ALA A 433 16.00 -5.06 -7.85
N TRP A 434 16.68 -6.21 -7.86
CA TRP A 434 18.14 -6.26 -7.82
C TRP A 434 18.76 -5.51 -9.00
N LYS A 435 18.26 -5.78 -10.21
CA LYS A 435 18.68 -5.08 -11.43
C LYS A 435 18.51 -3.56 -11.29
N TYR A 436 17.36 -3.10 -10.76
CA TYR A 436 17.13 -1.67 -10.52
C TYR A 436 18.11 -1.07 -9.51
N VAL A 437 18.39 -1.76 -8.40
CA VAL A 437 19.35 -1.30 -7.38
C VAL A 437 20.76 -1.21 -7.96
N GLU A 438 21.19 -2.19 -8.76
CA GLU A 438 22.49 -2.17 -9.44
C GLU A 438 22.60 -1.05 -10.49
N GLU A 439 21.55 -0.81 -11.27
CA GLU A 439 21.54 0.21 -12.33
C GLU A 439 21.45 1.65 -11.81
N THR A 440 20.87 1.85 -10.62
CA THR A 440 20.66 3.18 -10.03
C THR A 440 21.84 3.69 -9.21
N ASP A 441 22.83 2.84 -8.90
CA ASP A 441 24.09 3.25 -8.29
C ASP A 441 25.05 3.81 -9.35
N PRO A 442 25.53 5.06 -9.21
CA PRO A 442 26.43 5.64 -10.22
C PRO A 442 27.76 4.89 -10.30
N GLN A 443 28.00 4.14 -11.37
CA GLN A 443 29.25 3.38 -11.59
C GLN A 443 30.52 4.24 -11.86
N LEU A 444 30.49 5.56 -11.62
CA LEU A 444 31.60 6.43 -11.98
C LEU A 444 32.70 6.42 -10.90
N PRO A 445 33.99 6.26 -11.29
CA PRO A 445 35.07 6.41 -10.34
C PRO A 445 35.06 7.83 -9.78
N TYR A 446 35.04 7.91 -8.45
CA TYR A 446 35.01 9.09 -7.56
C TYR A 446 35.90 10.29 -7.95
N LYS A 447 36.79 10.15 -8.95
CA LYS A 447 37.79 11.13 -9.37
C LYS A 447 37.41 12.03 -10.55
N ALA A 448 36.26 11.83 -11.21
CA ALA A 448 35.97 12.53 -12.49
C ALA A 448 35.00 13.74 -12.40
N LEU A 449 34.32 13.97 -11.28
CA LEU A 449 33.31 15.02 -11.15
C LEU A 449 33.59 15.95 -9.97
N ARG A 450 33.39 17.25 -10.18
CA ARG A 450 33.49 18.31 -9.15
C ARG A 450 32.47 18.14 -8.01
N SER A 451 31.40 17.39 -8.29
CA SER A 451 30.39 16.93 -7.34
C SER A 451 29.88 15.57 -7.83
N PRO A 452 30.36 14.44 -7.28
CA PRO A 452 29.93 13.12 -7.72
C PRO A 452 28.43 12.93 -7.43
N PRO A 453 27.68 12.24 -8.30
CA PRO A 453 26.30 11.84 -8.01
C PRO A 453 26.27 11.03 -6.71
N GLN A 454 25.23 11.23 -5.91
CA GLN A 454 25.07 10.54 -4.62
C GLN A 454 25.04 9.03 -4.85
N ALA A 455 25.98 8.31 -4.23
CA ALA A 455 26.00 6.85 -4.21
C ALA A 455 24.67 6.32 -3.64
N ARG A 456 24.25 5.14 -4.08
CA ARG A 456 23.01 4.48 -3.63
C ARG A 456 23.29 3.27 -2.75
N ASP A 457 24.42 3.31 -2.03
CA ASP A 457 24.83 2.33 -1.03
C ASP A 457 24.82 0.88 -1.56
N LEU A 458 25.28 0.68 -2.81
CA LEU A 458 25.19 -0.62 -3.48
C LEU A 458 25.94 -1.72 -2.70
N ALA A 459 27.06 -1.40 -2.07
CA ALA A 459 27.86 -2.37 -1.31
C ALA A 459 27.09 -2.88 -0.08
N GLU A 460 26.47 -1.96 0.67
CA GLU A 460 25.66 -2.23 1.84
C GLU A 460 24.39 -3.01 1.45
N ASN A 461 23.70 -2.56 0.39
CA ASN A 461 22.54 -3.25 -0.15
C ASN A 461 22.87 -4.69 -0.58
N LYS A 462 23.98 -4.89 -1.30
CA LYS A 462 24.45 -6.21 -1.71
C LYS A 462 24.72 -7.13 -0.52
N ARG A 463 25.33 -6.60 0.53
CA ARG A 463 25.66 -7.36 1.75
C ARG A 463 24.40 -7.84 2.47
N HIS A 464 23.35 -7.01 2.54
CA HIS A 464 22.15 -7.29 3.32
C HIS A 464 21.01 -7.95 2.51
N TRP A 465 21.11 -7.97 1.18
CA TRP A 465 20.13 -8.55 0.27
C TRP A 465 19.71 -10.00 0.60
N PRO A 466 20.63 -10.94 0.92
CA PRO A 466 20.27 -12.35 1.08
C PRO A 466 19.30 -12.65 2.21
N TYR A 467 19.21 -11.78 3.23
CA TYR A 467 18.33 -12.00 4.39
C TYR A 467 16.87 -12.15 3.97
N PHE A 468 16.35 -11.17 3.22
CA PHE A 468 14.95 -11.14 2.79
C PHE A 468 14.60 -12.35 1.91
N SER A 469 15.41 -12.61 0.88
CA SER A 469 15.16 -13.70 -0.06
C SER A 469 15.23 -15.08 0.62
N THR A 470 16.15 -15.26 1.57
CA THR A 470 16.28 -16.50 2.34
C THR A 470 15.09 -16.72 3.26
N ALA A 471 14.64 -15.67 3.97
CA ALA A 471 13.48 -15.75 4.85
C ALA A 471 12.22 -16.16 4.07
N TRP A 472 11.97 -15.52 2.92
CA TRP A 472 10.85 -15.87 2.05
C TRP A 472 10.94 -17.28 1.46
N ALA A 473 12.11 -17.70 0.98
CA ALA A 473 12.30 -19.06 0.48
C ALA A 473 12.06 -20.12 1.57
N ASN A 474 12.47 -19.85 2.81
CA ASN A 474 12.25 -20.74 3.95
C ASN A 474 10.77 -20.83 4.32
N TYR A 475 10.08 -19.70 4.40
CA TYR A 475 8.64 -19.65 4.63
C TYR A 475 7.86 -20.43 3.56
N LEU A 476 8.15 -20.19 2.28
CA LEU A 476 7.46 -20.87 1.18
C LEU A 476 7.75 -22.37 1.19
N ARG A 477 8.97 -22.80 1.54
CA ARG A 477 9.28 -24.22 1.73
C ARG A 477 8.45 -24.82 2.86
N GLN A 478 8.28 -24.11 3.97
CA GLN A 478 7.46 -24.56 5.10
C GLN A 478 5.97 -24.66 4.75
N ARG A 479 5.48 -23.82 3.82
CA ARG A 479 4.11 -23.89 3.29
C ARG A 479 3.94 -24.82 2.09
N GLY A 480 5.01 -25.40 1.57
CA GLY A 480 4.98 -26.23 0.37
C GLY A 480 4.72 -25.45 -0.94
N LEU A 481 5.03 -24.15 -0.96
CA LEU A 481 4.72 -23.21 -2.04
C LEU A 481 5.95 -22.69 -2.79
N LEU A 482 7.13 -23.29 -2.60
CA LEU A 482 8.38 -22.78 -3.18
C LEU A 482 8.35 -22.74 -4.72
N ASP A 483 7.61 -23.65 -5.36
CA ASP A 483 7.41 -23.73 -6.80
C ASP A 483 6.09 -23.08 -7.27
N GLY A 484 5.35 -22.43 -6.36
CA GLY A 484 4.08 -21.77 -6.64
C GLY A 484 2.91 -22.72 -6.85
N ARG A 485 2.99 -23.97 -6.37
CA ARG A 485 1.93 -24.98 -6.53
C ARG A 485 1.30 -25.30 -5.18
N GLY A 486 -0.03 -25.20 -5.13
CA GLY A 486 -0.83 -25.46 -3.93
C GLY A 486 -1.24 -26.91 -3.73
N PRO A 487 -1.99 -27.18 -2.64
CA PRO A 487 -2.44 -26.20 -1.63
C PRO A 487 -1.36 -25.87 -0.60
N ALA A 488 -1.50 -24.71 0.06
CA ALA A 488 -0.64 -24.32 1.18
C ALA A 488 -0.78 -25.27 2.37
N GLN A 489 0.33 -25.61 3.01
CA GLN A 489 0.37 -26.55 4.13
C GLN A 489 0.42 -25.82 5.48
N PHE A 490 -0.56 -26.10 6.35
CA PHE A 490 -0.63 -25.56 7.71
C PHE A 490 -0.45 -26.68 8.73
N LYS A 491 0.46 -26.48 9.70
CA LYS A 491 0.62 -27.40 10.82
C LYS A 491 -0.57 -27.23 11.76
N GLN A 492 -1.26 -28.34 12.09
CA GLN A 492 -2.36 -28.33 13.04
C GLN A 492 -1.90 -28.69 14.46
N PRO A 493 -2.49 -28.09 15.52
CA PRO A 493 -3.48 -27.01 15.46
C PRO A 493 -2.87 -25.69 14.95
N TYR A 494 -3.70 -24.83 14.34
CA TYR A 494 -3.31 -23.49 13.85
C TYR A 494 -4.13 -22.38 14.54
N GLY A 495 -4.25 -22.44 15.86
CA GLY A 495 -5.01 -21.48 16.68
C GLY A 495 -4.18 -20.23 17.04
N PRO A 496 -4.75 -19.30 17.83
CA PRO A 496 -4.09 -18.04 18.18
C PRO A 496 -2.70 -18.23 18.80
N ALA A 497 -2.55 -19.14 19.76
CA ALA A 497 -1.26 -19.41 20.42
C ALA A 497 -0.23 -20.01 19.46
N GLU A 498 -0.64 -20.92 18.56
CA GLU A 498 0.26 -21.51 17.57
C GLU A 498 0.67 -20.49 16.50
N ARG A 499 -0.25 -19.60 16.08
CA ARG A 499 0.04 -18.49 15.17
C ARG A 499 1.02 -17.50 15.78
N ASP A 500 0.83 -17.08 17.03
CA ASP A 500 1.79 -16.21 17.73
C ASP A 500 3.19 -16.83 17.79
N ALA A 501 3.28 -18.11 18.16
CA ALA A 501 4.57 -18.82 18.19
C ALA A 501 5.21 -18.88 16.79
N PHE A 502 4.40 -19.12 15.76
CA PHE A 502 4.85 -19.14 14.38
C PHE A 502 5.32 -17.76 13.90
N TYR A 503 4.53 -16.70 14.10
CA TYR A 503 4.85 -15.33 13.70
C TYR A 503 6.10 -14.81 14.42
N LYS A 504 6.25 -15.13 15.71
CA LYS A 504 7.48 -14.87 16.45
C LYS A 504 8.70 -15.58 15.85
N SER A 505 8.53 -16.81 15.34
CA SER A 505 9.63 -17.54 14.67
C SER A 505 10.04 -16.96 13.32
N LEU A 506 9.14 -16.22 12.65
CA LEU A 506 9.44 -15.50 11.40
C LEU A 506 10.14 -14.16 11.65
N SER A 507 9.98 -13.60 12.85
CA SER A 507 10.40 -12.23 13.16
C SER A 507 11.90 -12.00 13.15
N TYR A 508 12.30 -10.75 12.89
CA TYR A 508 13.70 -10.35 12.99
C TYR A 508 14.21 -10.38 14.45
N SER A 509 13.42 -9.84 15.39
CA SER A 509 13.84 -9.64 16.78
C SER A 509 12.76 -9.95 17.83
N GLY A 510 11.84 -10.88 17.52
CA GLY A 510 10.88 -11.43 18.49
C GLY A 510 9.47 -10.85 18.44
N TRP A 511 9.22 -9.81 17.64
CA TRP A 511 7.90 -9.23 17.41
C TRP A 511 7.51 -9.45 15.94
N GLY A 512 6.63 -10.43 15.69
CA GLY A 512 6.28 -10.87 14.34
C GLY A 512 5.45 -9.84 13.60
N GLY A 513 5.87 -9.47 12.40
CA GLY A 513 5.22 -8.46 11.55
C GLY A 513 5.91 -7.10 11.57
N ALA A 514 6.90 -6.90 12.45
CA ALA A 514 7.53 -5.60 12.65
C ALA A 514 8.61 -5.23 11.62
N SER A 515 8.88 -6.11 10.65
CA SER A 515 9.94 -5.94 9.65
C SER A 515 9.39 -6.06 8.24
N GLY A 516 10.12 -5.50 7.27
CA GLY A 516 9.67 -5.54 5.88
C GLY A 516 9.59 -6.95 5.30
N HIS A 517 10.31 -7.95 5.83
CA HIS A 517 10.18 -9.33 5.36
C HIS A 517 8.95 -10.04 5.91
N ASP A 518 8.59 -9.84 7.18
CA ASP A 518 7.58 -10.64 7.88
C ASP A 518 6.19 -9.99 7.90
N ALA A 519 6.06 -8.65 7.84
CA ALA A 519 4.74 -8.01 7.74
C ALA A 519 3.93 -8.48 6.52
N PRO A 520 4.43 -8.36 5.27
CA PRO A 520 3.74 -8.91 4.10
C PRO A 520 3.68 -10.44 4.09
N MET A 521 4.57 -11.13 4.79
CA MET A 521 4.58 -12.60 4.87
C MET A 521 3.45 -13.13 5.75
N ILE A 522 3.25 -12.53 6.93
CA ILE A 522 2.14 -12.86 7.84
C ILE A 522 0.81 -12.48 7.20
N ALA A 523 0.73 -11.31 6.56
CA ALA A 523 -0.45 -10.90 5.80
C ALA A 523 -0.81 -11.91 4.70
N TYR A 524 0.19 -12.38 3.95
CA TYR A 524 0.00 -13.40 2.91
C TYR A 524 -0.36 -14.78 3.49
N ASP A 525 0.25 -15.18 4.60
CA ASP A 525 -0.08 -16.41 5.32
C ASP A 525 -1.55 -16.42 5.77
N ALA A 526 -2.02 -15.31 6.33
CA ALA A 526 -3.39 -15.14 6.77
C ALA A 526 -4.39 -15.21 5.60
N LEU A 527 -4.05 -14.64 4.44
CA LEU A 527 -4.85 -14.79 3.22
C LEU A 527 -4.93 -16.25 2.75
N LEU A 528 -3.79 -16.96 2.72
CA LEU A 528 -3.77 -18.39 2.39
C LEU A 528 -4.62 -19.20 3.38
N PHE A 529 -4.53 -18.89 4.67
CA PHE A 529 -5.30 -19.59 5.72
C PHE A 529 -6.80 -19.31 5.62
N ALA A 530 -7.20 -18.05 5.41
CA ALA A 530 -8.59 -17.65 5.29
C ALA A 530 -9.25 -18.23 4.02
N CYS A 531 -8.52 -18.27 2.91
CA CYS A 531 -9.04 -18.73 1.61
C CYS A 531 -8.92 -20.25 1.37
N SER A 532 -8.15 -20.99 2.18
CA SER A 532 -7.90 -22.43 1.94
C SER A 532 -8.99 -23.37 2.45
N ALA A 533 -9.91 -22.93 3.31
CA ALA A 533 -10.91 -23.83 3.89
C ALA A 533 -12.07 -24.22 2.96
N GLY A 534 -12.32 -23.47 1.90
CA GLY A 534 -13.40 -23.76 0.94
C GLY A 534 -13.16 -24.98 0.04
N SER A 535 -12.12 -25.78 0.27
CA SER A 535 -11.80 -26.98 -0.54
C SER A 535 -12.27 -28.30 0.09
N SER A 536 -12.77 -28.30 1.32
CA SER A 536 -13.21 -29.51 2.03
C SER A 536 -14.70 -29.47 2.41
N GLY A 537 -15.58 -29.46 1.41
CA GLY A 537 -17.02 -29.70 1.60
C GLY A 537 -17.87 -28.77 0.73
N GLY A 538 -18.72 -29.34 -0.12
CA GLY A 538 -19.55 -28.60 -1.08
C GLY A 538 -20.65 -27.75 -0.43
N GLY A 539 -20.25 -26.66 0.21
CA GLY A 539 -21.10 -25.55 0.63
C GLY A 539 -20.49 -24.23 0.14
N ASP A 540 -21.35 -23.30 -0.25
CA ASP A 540 -21.00 -21.92 -0.57
C ASP A 540 -20.55 -21.24 0.74
N GLU A 541 -19.28 -21.43 1.14
CA GLU A 541 -18.68 -20.69 2.27
C GLU A 541 -18.74 -19.20 1.92
N GLY A 542 -19.60 -18.46 2.61
CA GLY A 542 -19.86 -17.06 2.32
C GLY A 542 -18.62 -16.19 2.55
N SER A 543 -18.43 -15.16 1.71
CA SER A 543 -17.36 -14.17 1.83
C SER A 543 -17.15 -13.62 3.25
N GLY A 544 -18.21 -13.54 4.05
CA GLY A 544 -18.14 -13.10 5.44
C GLY A 544 -17.32 -14.00 6.36
N GLU A 545 -17.36 -15.32 6.21
CA GLU A 545 -16.55 -16.22 7.06
C GLU A 545 -15.05 -16.07 6.75
N GLN A 546 -14.71 -15.89 5.47
CA GLN A 546 -13.34 -15.65 5.03
C GLN A 546 -12.79 -14.34 5.59
N TRP A 547 -13.58 -13.27 5.59
CA TRP A 547 -13.20 -11.99 6.18
C TRP A 547 -12.90 -12.12 7.68
N LEU A 548 -13.80 -12.76 8.44
CA LEU A 548 -13.61 -12.94 9.88
C LEU A 548 -12.34 -13.74 10.18
N ARG A 549 -12.11 -14.85 9.46
CA ARG A 549 -10.90 -15.67 9.59
C ARG A 549 -9.62 -14.94 9.21
N LEU A 550 -9.69 -14.05 8.21
CA LEU A 550 -8.57 -13.20 7.85
C LEU A 550 -8.21 -12.28 9.02
N CYS A 551 -9.20 -11.57 9.61
CA CYS A 551 -8.96 -10.71 10.76
C CYS A 551 -8.43 -11.51 11.97
N GLU A 552 -8.95 -12.70 12.23
CA GLU A 552 -8.44 -13.59 13.28
C GLU A 552 -6.96 -13.96 13.12
N ALA A 553 -6.48 -14.09 11.89
CA ALA A 553 -5.11 -14.50 11.57
C ALA A 553 -4.15 -13.31 11.37
N ALA A 554 -4.58 -12.27 10.65
CA ALA A 554 -3.75 -11.13 10.28
C ALA A 554 -3.83 -9.94 11.26
N VAL A 555 -4.88 -9.84 12.07
CA VAL A 555 -5.14 -8.65 12.91
C VAL A 555 -5.15 -9.00 14.39
N LEU A 556 -5.67 -10.17 14.76
CA LEU A 556 -5.79 -10.60 16.16
C LEU A 556 -4.63 -11.53 16.55
N HIS A 557 -3.41 -11.02 16.56
CA HIS A 557 -2.21 -11.74 17.02
C HIS A 557 -1.30 -10.86 17.87
N GLY A 558 -0.40 -11.48 18.67
CA GLY A 558 0.49 -10.78 19.60
C GLY A 558 1.74 -10.14 18.97
N GLY A 559 1.68 -9.89 17.66
CA GLY A 559 2.75 -9.31 16.86
C GLY A 559 2.46 -7.85 16.55
N ASP A 560 3.10 -7.31 15.52
CA ASP A 560 2.77 -6.02 14.91
C ASP A 560 1.55 -6.23 14.01
N ASN A 561 0.38 -6.01 14.60
CA ASN A 561 -0.88 -6.59 14.15
C ASN A 561 -1.78 -5.60 13.39
N ASP A 562 -1.58 -4.30 13.59
CA ASP A 562 -2.08 -3.23 12.74
C ASP A 562 -1.35 -3.22 11.40
N SER A 563 -0.01 -3.38 11.37
CA SER A 563 0.74 -3.41 10.11
C SER A 563 0.41 -4.59 9.20
N THR A 564 0.39 -5.78 9.78
CA THR A 564 0.00 -7.00 9.07
C THR A 564 -1.48 -6.96 8.66
N GLY A 565 -2.35 -6.42 9.52
CA GLY A 565 -3.75 -6.15 9.23
C GLY A 565 -3.94 -5.18 8.06
N ALA A 566 -3.22 -4.07 8.04
CA ALA A 566 -3.26 -3.05 7.00
C ALA A 566 -2.96 -3.63 5.62
N ILE A 567 -1.93 -4.48 5.54
CA ILE A 567 -1.53 -5.16 4.29
C ILE A 567 -2.56 -6.23 3.91
N ALA A 568 -2.90 -7.14 4.82
CA ALA A 568 -3.75 -8.29 4.54
C ALA A 568 -5.16 -7.88 4.12
N CYS A 569 -5.77 -6.95 4.86
CA CYS A 569 -7.13 -6.49 4.60
C CYS A 569 -7.20 -5.64 3.31
N CYS A 570 -6.14 -4.91 2.95
CA CYS A 570 -6.05 -4.25 1.65
C CYS A 570 -6.11 -5.26 0.49
N LEU A 571 -5.28 -6.29 0.56
CA LEU A 571 -5.19 -7.34 -0.46
C LEU A 571 -6.50 -8.14 -0.55
N TYR A 572 -7.14 -8.41 0.59
CA TYR A 572 -8.45 -9.03 0.62
C TYR A 572 -9.52 -8.18 -0.07
N GLY A 573 -9.54 -6.86 0.16
CA GLY A 573 -10.48 -5.96 -0.53
C GLY A 573 -10.37 -6.04 -2.06
N LEU A 574 -9.14 -6.16 -2.58
CA LEU A 574 -8.89 -6.38 -4.02
C LEU A 574 -9.37 -7.77 -4.48
N LEU A 575 -9.13 -8.82 -3.70
CA LEU A 575 -9.53 -10.19 -4.02
C LEU A 575 -11.05 -10.39 -4.00
N ASN A 576 -11.72 -9.79 -3.01
CA ASN A 576 -13.16 -9.83 -2.82
C ASN A 576 -13.89 -8.95 -3.84
N GLY A 577 -13.23 -7.89 -4.35
CA GLY A 577 -13.80 -6.98 -5.34
C GLY A 577 -14.80 -5.97 -4.75
N GLY A 578 -14.87 -5.85 -3.42
CA GLY A 578 -15.81 -5.00 -2.72
C GLY A 578 -15.89 -5.28 -1.22
N LEU A 579 -16.96 -4.78 -0.59
CA LEU A 579 -17.25 -4.94 0.84
C LEU A 579 -18.23 -6.09 1.13
N GLU A 580 -18.57 -6.92 0.14
CA GLU A 580 -19.52 -8.02 0.33
C GLU A 580 -19.00 -9.02 1.37
N GLY A 581 -19.83 -9.34 2.36
CA GLY A 581 -19.47 -10.20 3.48
C GLY A 581 -18.75 -9.49 4.64
N VAL A 582 -18.30 -8.25 4.45
CA VAL A 582 -17.69 -7.47 5.54
C VAL A 582 -18.80 -6.86 6.41
N PRO A 583 -18.76 -7.03 7.75
CA PRO A 583 -19.74 -6.41 8.63
C PRO A 583 -19.73 -4.88 8.51
N ASP A 584 -20.91 -4.25 8.44
CA ASP A 584 -21.03 -2.78 8.31
C ASP A 584 -20.28 -2.03 9.43
N GLY A 585 -20.26 -2.60 10.64
CA GLY A 585 -19.54 -2.05 11.80
C GLY A 585 -18.03 -1.90 11.58
N HIS A 586 -17.44 -2.66 10.64
CA HIS A 586 -15.99 -2.63 10.39
C HIS A 586 -15.55 -1.44 9.53
N HIS A 587 -16.45 -0.84 8.75
CA HIS A 587 -16.08 0.23 7.83
C HIS A 587 -16.98 1.46 7.86
N SER A 588 -18.20 1.38 8.42
CA SER A 588 -19.18 2.49 8.36
C SER A 588 -18.77 3.69 9.22
N GLY A 589 -18.17 3.45 10.38
CA GLY A 589 -17.74 4.48 11.33
C GLY A 589 -16.23 4.78 11.32
N LEU A 590 -15.50 4.25 10.33
CA LEU A 590 -14.03 4.31 10.26
C LEU A 590 -13.53 5.76 10.11
N GLU A 591 -12.42 6.07 10.77
CA GLU A 591 -11.73 7.34 10.58
C GLU A 591 -11.28 7.49 9.11
N PHE A 592 -11.39 8.70 8.55
CA PHE A 592 -11.10 8.99 7.14
C PHE A 592 -11.89 8.19 6.09
N ARG A 593 -12.96 7.48 6.45
CA ARG A 593 -13.73 6.62 5.54
C ARG A 593 -14.00 7.24 4.16
N SER A 594 -14.58 8.44 4.13
CA SER A 594 -14.93 9.11 2.86
C SER A 594 -13.70 9.47 2.02
N GLU A 595 -12.61 9.88 2.68
CA GLU A 595 -11.35 10.20 2.01
C GLU A 595 -10.70 8.93 1.46
N LEU A 596 -10.66 7.84 2.23
CA LEU A 596 -10.13 6.54 1.80
C LEU A 596 -10.88 5.98 0.59
N ALA A 597 -12.21 6.03 0.61
CA ALA A 597 -13.02 5.62 -0.54
C ALA A 597 -12.70 6.48 -1.77
N SER A 598 -12.65 7.81 -1.61
CA SER A 598 -12.32 8.73 -2.71
C SER A 598 -10.90 8.52 -3.25
N LEU A 599 -9.92 8.25 -2.39
CA LEU A 599 -8.56 7.90 -2.80
C LEU A 599 -8.56 6.59 -3.62
N GLY A 600 -9.32 5.59 -3.20
CA GLY A 600 -9.49 4.34 -3.96
C GLY A 600 -10.05 4.58 -5.36
N GLU A 601 -11.14 5.36 -5.49
CA GLU A 601 -11.70 5.71 -6.79
C GLU A 601 -10.72 6.47 -7.69
N GLN A 602 -9.96 7.42 -7.12
CA GLN A 602 -8.96 8.19 -7.87
C GLN A 602 -7.76 7.34 -8.30
N LEU A 603 -7.29 6.42 -7.44
CA LEU A 603 -6.25 5.46 -7.79
C LEU A 603 -6.72 4.56 -8.95
N HIS A 604 -7.98 4.13 -8.95
CA HIS A 604 -8.56 3.36 -10.06
C HIS A 604 -8.51 4.18 -11.36
N GLN A 605 -8.98 5.43 -11.34
CA GLN A 605 -8.94 6.32 -12.51
C GLN A 605 -7.52 6.50 -13.05
N VAL A 606 -6.53 6.70 -12.18
CA VAL A 606 -5.13 6.84 -12.57
C VAL A 606 -4.57 5.55 -13.15
N SER A 607 -4.94 4.40 -12.59
CA SER A 607 -4.52 3.09 -13.12
C SER A 607 -5.08 2.79 -14.51
N GLU A 608 -6.28 3.30 -14.83
CA GLU A 608 -6.89 3.14 -16.17
C GLU A 608 -6.31 4.10 -17.21
N GLN A 609 -5.63 5.17 -16.79
CA GLN A 609 -4.95 6.11 -17.68
C GLN A 609 -3.56 5.61 -18.14
N LEU A 610 -2.96 4.68 -17.39
CA LEU A 610 -1.61 4.13 -17.58
C LEU A 610 -1.64 2.79 -18.30
#